data_AF-A0A1E8YL36-F1
#
_entry.id   AF-A0A1E8YL36-F1
#
_cell.length_a   1.000
_cell.length_b   1.000
_cell.length_c   1.000
_cell.angle_alpha   90.00
_cell.angle_beta   90.00
_cell.angle_gamma   90.00
#
_symmetry.space_group_name_H-M   'P 1'
#
loop_
_entity.id
_entity.type
_entity.pdbx_description
1 polymer ?
#
loop_
_entity_poly.entity_id
_entity_poly.type
_entity_poly.pdbx_seq_one_letter_code
_entity_poly.pdbx_strand_id
1 'polypeptide(L)'
;MKRDKIAKLSEVIEISPLELLGMDIPKNPIPVGDIVRIPVLGYITCGEPILTDENVTEYREVFNNDLPKGNLFFLQAKGHSMEPKIPDGSYVMLRKQPDVENGEIAAVIVNGDNEATLKRVRKLDDTILLETLNEKYAPYIINENNPARIIGKAVKVEYKL
;
A
#
# COMPACT_ATOMS: atom_id res chain seq x y z
N MET A 1 -8.20 41.24 10.93
CA MET A 1 -7.61 42.58 11.17
C MET A 1 -6.10 42.67 10.95
N LYS A 2 -5.22 41.80 11.51
CA LYS A 2 -3.77 41.85 11.24
C LYS A 2 -3.37 41.22 9.89
N ARG A 3 -3.97 40.07 9.52
CA ARG A 3 -3.71 39.38 8.24
C ARG A 3 -4.10 40.23 7.02
N ASP A 4 -5.21 40.97 7.12
CA ASP A 4 -5.74 41.82 6.03
C ASP A 4 -4.81 43.00 5.68
N LYS A 5 -4.06 43.51 6.66
CA LYS A 5 -3.11 44.61 6.43
C LYS A 5 -1.85 44.14 5.70
N ILE A 6 -1.39 42.93 6.00
CA ILE A 6 -0.20 42.34 5.37
C ILE A 6 -0.50 42.06 3.89
N ALA A 7 -1.66 41.48 3.58
CA ALA A 7 -2.09 41.21 2.20
C ALA A 7 -2.19 42.50 1.35
N LYS A 8 -2.81 43.55 1.91
CA LYS A 8 -2.90 44.85 1.22
C LYS A 8 -1.54 45.51 1.03
N LEU A 9 -0.66 45.41 2.03
CA LEU A 9 0.68 45.98 1.94
C LEU A 9 1.50 45.26 0.88
N SER A 10 1.45 43.92 0.87
CA SER A 10 2.19 43.07 -0.08
C SER A 10 1.78 43.31 -1.55
N GLU A 11 0.50 43.57 -1.81
CA GLU A 11 0.01 43.96 -3.15
C GLU A 11 0.63 45.27 -3.65
N VAL A 12 0.79 46.27 -2.76
CA VAL A 12 1.34 47.59 -3.13
C VAL A 12 2.83 47.53 -3.46
N ILE A 13 3.56 46.63 -2.81
CA ILE A 13 5.02 46.49 -2.95
C ILE A 13 5.43 45.34 -3.88
N GLU A 14 4.46 44.70 -4.55
CA GLU A 14 4.65 43.62 -5.52
C GLU A 14 5.50 42.43 -5.03
N ILE A 15 5.46 42.12 -3.72
CA ILE A 15 6.07 40.90 -3.15
C ILE A 15 5.00 40.07 -2.43
N SER A 16 5.24 38.78 -2.20
CA SER A 16 4.26 37.94 -1.51
C SER A 16 4.13 38.31 -0.02
N PRO A 17 2.96 38.08 0.62
CA PRO A 17 2.79 38.29 2.07
C PRO A 17 3.84 37.58 2.94
N LEU A 18 4.33 36.42 2.47
CA LEU A 18 5.31 35.61 3.17
C LEU A 18 6.73 36.17 3.00
N GLU A 19 7.10 36.64 1.81
CA GLU A 19 8.36 37.39 1.59
C GLU A 19 8.38 38.70 2.39
N LEU A 20 7.24 39.40 2.49
CA LEU A 20 7.09 40.59 3.31
C LEU A 20 7.30 40.31 4.82
N LEU A 21 7.01 39.08 5.25
CA LEU A 21 7.29 38.62 6.61
C LEU A 21 8.73 38.15 6.82
N GLY A 22 9.60 38.28 5.80
CA GLY A 22 10.98 37.80 5.84
C GLY A 22 11.09 36.28 5.90
N MET A 23 10.04 35.56 5.49
CA MET A 23 10.08 34.11 5.40
C MET A 23 10.81 33.71 4.12
N ASP A 24 11.88 32.94 4.27
CA ASP A 24 12.60 32.35 3.15
C ASP A 24 11.80 31.14 2.64
N ILE A 25 10.99 31.36 1.61
CA ILE A 25 10.19 30.31 0.98
C ILE A 25 11.02 29.72 -0.17
N PRO A 26 11.16 28.39 -0.26
CA PRO A 26 11.78 27.79 -1.42
C PRO A 26 11.03 28.22 -2.70
N LYS A 27 11.76 28.70 -3.72
CA LYS A 27 11.20 29.18 -4.99
C LYS A 27 10.37 28.14 -5.76
N ASN A 28 10.46 26.87 -5.37
CA ASN A 28 9.70 25.77 -5.94
C ASN A 28 9.22 24.83 -4.82
N PRO A 29 8.17 25.20 -4.06
CA PRO A 29 7.66 24.33 -3.02
C PRO A 29 7.04 23.09 -3.67
N ILE A 30 7.49 21.89 -3.25
CA ILE A 30 6.81 20.65 -3.63
C ILE A 30 5.56 20.56 -2.76
N PRO A 31 4.34 20.58 -3.33
CA PRO A 31 3.13 20.39 -2.55
C PRO A 31 3.21 19.04 -1.85
N VAL A 32 3.20 19.03 -0.52
CA VAL A 32 3.03 17.79 0.24
C VAL A 32 1.53 17.53 0.26
N GLY A 33 1.10 16.48 -0.44
CA GLY A 33 -0.30 16.09 -0.49
C GLY A 33 -0.83 15.71 0.88
N ASP A 34 -2.15 15.68 1.01
CA ASP A 34 -2.80 15.37 2.27
C ASP A 34 -2.32 14.03 2.85
N ILE A 35 -2.26 13.95 4.18
CA ILE A 35 -1.98 12.69 4.88
C ILE A 35 -3.27 11.87 4.90
N VAL A 36 -3.21 10.64 4.39
CA VAL A 36 -4.32 9.68 4.49
C VAL A 36 -3.94 8.53 5.41
N ARG A 37 -4.94 7.98 6.11
CA ARG A 37 -4.78 6.83 7.00
C ARG A 37 -5.22 5.57 6.27
N ILE A 38 -4.29 4.64 6.08
CA ILE A 38 -4.53 3.36 5.39
C ILE A 38 -4.52 2.25 6.47
N PRO A 39 -5.54 1.38 6.51
CA PRO A 39 -5.61 0.31 7.50
C PRO A 39 -4.55 -0.77 7.25
N VAL A 40 -3.98 -1.30 8.31
CA VAL A 40 -3.19 -2.54 8.33
C VAL A 40 -4.11 -3.67 8.75
N LEU A 41 -4.18 -4.73 7.94
CA LEU A 41 -4.99 -5.90 8.27
C LEU A 41 -4.13 -6.97 8.94
N GLY A 42 -4.61 -7.50 10.06
CA GLY A 42 -3.92 -8.58 10.80
C GLY A 42 -4.36 -9.98 10.42
N TYR A 43 -5.64 -10.12 10.08
CA TYR A 43 -6.29 -11.33 9.62
C TYR A 43 -7.39 -10.94 8.62
N ILE A 44 -7.91 -11.93 7.89
CA ILE A 44 -8.98 -11.73 6.92
C ILE A 44 -10.09 -12.71 7.22
N THR A 45 -11.22 -12.19 7.68
CA THR A 45 -12.43 -12.98 7.86
C THR A 45 -13.08 -13.36 6.53
N CYS A 46 -13.52 -14.60 6.43
CA CYS A 46 -14.30 -15.08 5.29
C CYS A 46 -15.75 -14.59 5.39
N GLY A 47 -16.33 -14.11 4.27
CA GLY A 47 -17.75 -13.75 4.15
C GLY A 47 -18.07 -12.26 4.30
N GLU A 48 -17.25 -11.51 5.04
CA GLU A 48 -17.40 -10.06 5.18
C GLU A 48 -16.51 -9.27 4.21
N PRO A 49 -16.78 -7.97 3.99
CA PRO A 49 -15.85 -7.11 3.26
C PRO A 49 -14.46 -7.14 3.92
N ILE A 50 -13.41 -7.34 3.13
CA ILE A 50 -12.03 -7.41 3.65
C ILE A 50 -11.56 -6.17 4.44
N LEU A 51 -12.26 -5.05 4.28
CA LEU A 51 -11.97 -3.78 4.96
C LEU A 51 -13.07 -3.49 5.99
N THR A 52 -13.15 -4.35 7.00
CA THR A 52 -13.99 -4.16 8.19
C THR A 52 -13.11 -3.83 9.38
N ASP A 53 -13.64 -3.09 10.36
CA ASP A 53 -12.90 -2.67 11.54
C ASP A 53 -12.32 -3.85 12.33
N GLU A 54 -12.99 -5.01 12.28
CA GLU A 54 -12.50 -6.25 12.91
C GLU A 54 -11.17 -6.71 12.34
N ASN A 55 -10.96 -6.57 11.03
CA ASN A 55 -9.73 -7.01 10.37
C ASN A 55 -8.57 -6.01 10.58
N VAL A 56 -8.84 -4.78 11.02
CA VAL A 56 -7.84 -3.70 11.17
C VAL A 56 -7.12 -3.80 12.51
N THR A 57 -5.79 -3.90 12.47
CA THR A 57 -4.96 -3.88 13.68
C THR A 57 -4.42 -2.49 14.01
N GLU A 58 -4.11 -1.70 12.98
CA GLU A 58 -3.58 -0.34 13.12
C GLU A 58 -3.83 0.46 11.83
N TYR A 59 -3.52 1.76 11.85
CA TYR A 59 -3.54 2.60 10.67
C TYR A 59 -2.17 3.20 10.43
N ARG A 60 -1.73 3.24 9.17
CA ARG A 60 -0.52 3.94 8.76
C ARG A 60 -0.83 5.21 7.98
N GLU A 61 -0.13 6.27 8.32
CA GLU A 61 -0.23 7.57 7.66
C GLU A 61 0.69 7.61 6.44
N VAL A 62 0.12 7.96 5.28
CA VAL A 62 0.84 8.05 4.02
C VAL A 62 0.46 9.35 3.31
N PHE A 63 1.45 10.00 2.70
CA PHE A 63 1.22 11.17 1.84
C PHE A 63 0.49 10.77 0.56
N ASN A 64 -0.57 11.49 0.22
CA ASN A 64 -1.44 11.19 -0.92
C ASN A 64 -0.86 11.60 -2.30
N ASN A 65 0.38 12.05 -2.38
CA ASN A 65 0.96 12.56 -3.63
C ASN A 65 1.01 11.51 -4.76
N ASP A 66 1.24 10.24 -4.42
CA ASP A 66 1.47 9.17 -5.41
C ASP A 66 0.72 7.88 -5.07
N LEU A 67 -0.40 7.99 -4.35
CA LEU A 67 -1.19 6.81 -4.02
C LEU A 67 -1.98 6.30 -5.23
N PRO A 68 -1.93 4.99 -5.53
CA PRO A 68 -2.75 4.44 -6.58
C PRO A 68 -4.24 4.55 -6.21
N LYS A 69 -5.08 4.89 -7.20
CA LYS A 69 -6.53 4.92 -7.01
C LYS A 69 -7.07 3.55 -6.61
N GLY A 70 -8.10 3.54 -5.77
CA GLY A 70 -8.82 2.35 -5.31
C GLY A 70 -8.71 2.16 -3.80
N ASN A 71 -9.23 1.02 -3.33
CA ASN A 71 -9.19 0.69 -1.91
C ASN A 71 -7.81 0.12 -1.55
N LEU A 72 -7.08 0.82 -0.69
CA LEU A 72 -5.74 0.44 -0.25
C LEU A 72 -5.78 -0.12 1.16
N PHE A 73 -4.89 -1.08 1.43
CA PHE A 73 -4.65 -1.62 2.76
C PHE A 73 -3.21 -2.12 2.86
N PHE A 74 -2.73 -2.30 4.07
CA PHE A 74 -1.42 -2.90 4.33
C PHE A 74 -1.56 -4.30 4.89
N LEU A 75 -0.59 -5.15 4.58
CA LEU A 75 -0.30 -6.36 5.34
C LEU A 75 1.12 -6.28 5.87
N GLN A 76 1.34 -6.77 7.08
CA GLN A 76 2.68 -7.00 7.59
C GLN A 76 3.16 -8.37 7.11
N ALA A 77 4.29 -8.39 6.39
CA ALA A 77 4.92 -9.63 5.95
C ALA A 77 5.42 -10.41 7.16
N LYS A 78 5.12 -11.71 7.20
CA LYS A 78 5.61 -12.66 8.19
C LYS A 78 6.34 -13.80 7.49
N GLY A 79 7.53 -14.13 7.95
CA GLY A 79 8.41 -15.15 7.39
C GLY A 79 9.23 -14.67 6.19
N HIS A 80 9.98 -15.61 5.61
CA HIS A 80 11.07 -15.30 4.67
C HIS A 80 10.77 -15.71 3.21
N SER A 81 9.53 -16.09 2.90
CA SER A 81 9.18 -16.66 1.58
C SER A 81 9.31 -15.67 0.42
N MET A 82 9.24 -14.36 0.70
CA MET A 82 9.33 -13.30 -0.31
C MET A 82 10.66 -12.54 -0.26
N GLU A 83 11.64 -13.05 0.49
CA GLU A 83 13.00 -12.52 0.48
C GLU A 83 13.71 -12.76 -0.86
N PRO A 84 14.63 -11.87 -1.26
CA PRO A 84 15.10 -10.68 -0.53
C PRO A 84 14.23 -9.44 -0.73
N LYS A 85 13.22 -9.49 -1.62
CA LYS A 85 12.45 -8.30 -2.04
C LYS A 85 11.46 -7.81 -0.97
N ILE A 86 10.92 -8.73 -0.17
CA ILE A 86 10.03 -8.41 0.95
C ILE A 86 10.57 -9.17 2.18
N PRO A 87 11.46 -8.54 2.96
CA PRO A 87 11.93 -9.08 4.22
C PRO A 87 10.82 -9.25 5.25
N ASP A 88 11.04 -10.17 6.19
CA ASP A 88 10.18 -10.34 7.36
C ASP A 88 9.95 -9.01 8.10
N GLY A 89 8.71 -8.78 8.53
CA GLY A 89 8.30 -7.56 9.23
C GLY A 89 8.07 -6.34 8.35
N SER A 90 8.32 -6.40 7.03
CA SER A 90 8.02 -5.32 6.09
C SER A 90 6.52 -5.09 5.94
N TYR A 91 6.10 -3.85 5.71
CA TYR A 91 4.72 -3.52 5.40
C TYR A 91 4.52 -3.47 3.89
N VAL A 92 3.55 -4.23 3.38
CA VAL A 92 3.23 -4.28 1.95
C VAL A 92 1.90 -3.62 1.72
N MET A 93 1.91 -2.49 1.01
CA MET A 93 0.70 -1.82 0.57
C MET A 93 0.10 -2.59 -0.60
N LEU A 94 -1.19 -2.88 -0.49
CA LEU A 94 -1.96 -3.62 -1.46
C LEU A 94 -3.13 -2.77 -1.94
N ARG A 95 -3.41 -2.84 -3.24
CA ARG A 95 -4.66 -2.36 -3.82
C ARG A 95 -5.64 -3.53 -3.90
N LYS A 96 -6.81 -3.40 -3.29
CA LYS A 96 -7.87 -4.42 -3.34
C LYS A 96 -8.35 -4.62 -4.77
N GLN A 97 -8.13 -5.81 -5.31
CA GLN A 97 -8.57 -6.22 -6.63
C GLN A 97 -8.57 -7.76 -6.71
N PRO A 98 -9.44 -8.37 -7.53
CA PRO A 98 -9.59 -9.83 -7.59
C PRO A 98 -8.56 -10.53 -8.47
N ASP A 99 -7.71 -9.79 -9.19
CA ASP A 99 -6.75 -10.36 -10.14
C ASP A 99 -5.51 -9.47 -10.28
N VAL A 100 -4.41 -10.01 -10.81
CA VAL A 100 -3.15 -9.30 -11.09
C VAL A 100 -2.54 -9.73 -12.43
N GLU A 101 -1.58 -8.97 -12.95
CA GLU A 101 -0.86 -9.36 -14.16
C GLU A 101 0.18 -10.47 -13.88
N ASN A 102 0.62 -11.14 -14.93
CA ASN A 102 1.61 -12.22 -14.81
C ASN A 102 2.95 -11.69 -14.28
N GLY A 103 3.46 -12.32 -13.21
CA GLY A 103 4.70 -11.93 -12.54
C GLY A 103 4.52 -10.91 -11.41
N GLU A 104 3.31 -10.40 -11.18
CA GLU A 104 3.04 -9.45 -10.12
C GLU A 104 2.93 -10.11 -8.74
N ILE A 105 3.22 -9.33 -7.70
CA ILE A 105 3.06 -9.79 -6.32
C ILE A 105 1.64 -9.49 -5.88
N ALA A 106 0.96 -10.49 -5.35
CA ALA A 106 -0.38 -10.38 -4.81
C ALA A 106 -0.44 -10.92 -3.39
N ALA A 107 -1.38 -10.39 -2.61
CA ALA A 107 -1.87 -11.09 -1.44
C ALA A 107 -2.93 -12.09 -1.88
N VAL A 108 -2.82 -13.31 -1.37
CA VAL A 108 -3.65 -14.46 -1.72
C VAL A 108 -4.07 -15.20 -0.46
N ILE A 109 -5.34 -15.61 -0.43
CA ILE A 109 -5.86 -16.54 0.58
C ILE A 109 -5.83 -17.92 -0.03
N VAL A 110 -5.24 -18.87 0.67
CA VAL A 110 -5.02 -20.24 0.21
C VAL A 110 -5.89 -21.18 1.04
N ASN A 111 -6.49 -22.20 0.43
CA ASN A 111 -7.31 -23.23 1.11
C ASN A 111 -8.45 -22.69 1.99
N GLY A 112 -8.93 -21.47 1.75
CA GLY A 112 -9.96 -20.85 2.57
C GLY A 112 -9.50 -20.47 3.99
N ASP A 113 -8.19 -20.34 4.22
CA ASP A 113 -7.66 -19.84 5.48
C ASP A 113 -8.11 -18.40 5.76
N ASN A 114 -8.00 -18.00 7.03
CA ASN A 114 -8.27 -16.62 7.46
C ASN A 114 -7.03 -15.72 7.38
N GLU A 115 -5.93 -16.21 6.82
CA GLU A 115 -4.67 -15.48 6.68
C GLU A 115 -4.31 -15.30 5.20
N ALA A 116 -3.92 -14.08 4.84
CA ALA A 116 -3.34 -13.83 3.52
C ALA A 116 -1.84 -14.10 3.53
N THR A 117 -1.38 -14.70 2.44
CA THR A 117 0.04 -14.86 2.15
C THR A 117 0.41 -14.00 0.94
N LEU A 118 1.67 -13.58 0.87
CA LEU A 118 2.20 -12.87 -0.30
C LEU A 118 2.85 -13.88 -1.25
N LYS A 119 2.49 -13.81 -2.53
CA LYS A 119 3.02 -14.68 -3.58
C LYS A 119 3.23 -13.89 -4.87
N ARG A 120 4.19 -14.32 -5.68
CA ARG A 120 4.30 -13.92 -7.08
C ARG A 120 3.34 -14.77 -7.90
N VAL A 121 2.39 -14.13 -8.56
CA VAL A 121 1.39 -14.82 -9.38
C VAL A 121 1.99 -15.06 -10.76
N ARG A 122 2.07 -16.32 -11.18
CA ARG A 122 2.43 -16.71 -12.54
C ARG A 122 1.24 -17.36 -13.22
N LYS A 123 0.88 -16.84 -14.39
CA LYS A 123 -0.19 -17.37 -15.24
C LYS A 123 0.46 -18.15 -16.38
N LEU A 124 0.22 -19.46 -16.43
CA LEU A 124 0.75 -20.40 -17.42
C LEU A 124 -0.43 -21.09 -18.09
N ASP A 125 -0.79 -20.63 -19.29
CA ASP A 125 -1.95 -21.12 -20.06
C ASP A 125 -3.20 -21.26 -19.16
N ASP A 126 -3.59 -22.50 -18.82
CA ASP A 126 -4.77 -22.82 -18.01
C ASP A 126 -4.49 -22.96 -16.49
N THR A 127 -3.26 -22.70 -16.04
CA THR A 127 -2.84 -22.88 -14.64
C THR A 127 -2.28 -21.60 -14.04
N ILE A 128 -2.63 -21.35 -12.78
CA ILE A 128 -2.03 -20.28 -11.97
C ILE A 128 -1.08 -20.90 -10.94
N LEU A 129 0.16 -20.42 -10.95
CA LEU A 129 1.21 -20.81 -10.02
C LEU A 129 1.49 -19.63 -9.07
N LEU A 130 1.52 -19.92 -7.78
CA LEU A 130 1.85 -18.98 -6.72
C LEU A 130 3.27 -19.24 -6.24
N GLU A 131 4.20 -18.46 -6.78
CA GLU A 131 5.61 -18.61 -6.49
C GLU A 131 6.05 -17.78 -5.28
N THR A 132 7.08 -18.26 -4.61
CA THR A 132 7.85 -17.51 -3.63
C THR A 132 9.04 -16.83 -4.33
N LEU A 133 9.61 -15.80 -3.72
CA LEU A 133 10.87 -15.21 -4.21
C LEU A 133 12.10 -15.88 -3.58
N ASN A 134 11.88 -16.60 -2.49
CA ASN A 134 12.90 -17.40 -1.82
C ASN A 134 12.82 -18.86 -2.30
N GLU A 135 13.92 -19.33 -2.89
CA GLU A 135 14.07 -20.69 -3.47
C GLU A 135 13.94 -21.82 -2.45
N LYS A 136 14.07 -21.52 -1.16
CA LYS A 136 13.88 -22.51 -0.08
C LYS A 136 12.42 -22.95 0.08
N TYR A 137 11.48 -22.25 -0.55
CA TYR A 137 10.05 -22.51 -0.44
C TYR A 137 9.52 -23.02 -1.77
N ALA A 138 8.70 -24.07 -1.73
CA ALA A 138 8.08 -24.63 -2.92
C ALA A 138 6.96 -23.69 -3.43
N PRO A 139 6.77 -23.61 -4.76
CA PRO A 139 5.63 -22.91 -5.33
C PRO A 139 4.32 -23.66 -5.01
N TYR A 140 3.21 -22.92 -4.99
CA TYR A 140 1.88 -23.47 -4.76
C TYR A 140 1.08 -23.47 -6.08
N ILE A 141 0.57 -24.61 -6.50
CA ILE A 141 -0.23 -24.76 -7.72
C ILE A 141 -1.70 -24.65 -7.36
N ILE A 142 -2.41 -23.71 -7.99
CA ILE A 142 -3.85 -23.57 -7.80
C ILE A 142 -4.56 -24.68 -8.60
N ASN A 143 -5.39 -25.47 -7.92
CA ASN A 143 -6.26 -26.48 -8.55
C ASN A 143 -7.52 -26.71 -7.68
N GLU A 144 -8.40 -27.62 -8.10
CA GLU A 144 -9.66 -27.91 -7.38
C GLU A 144 -9.45 -28.38 -5.93
N ASN A 145 -8.37 -29.11 -5.66
CA ASN A 145 -8.02 -29.59 -4.32
C ASN A 145 -7.29 -28.52 -3.48
N ASN A 146 -6.69 -27.54 -4.14
CA ASN A 146 -5.83 -26.50 -3.60
C ASN A 146 -6.29 -25.12 -4.10
N PRO A 147 -7.48 -24.66 -3.71
CA PRO A 147 -8.03 -23.40 -4.19
C PRO A 147 -7.30 -22.21 -3.54
N ALA A 148 -7.09 -21.15 -4.31
CA ALA A 148 -6.61 -19.88 -3.78
C ALA A 148 -7.30 -18.69 -4.45
N ARG A 149 -7.40 -17.59 -3.70
CA ARG A 149 -8.10 -16.37 -4.13
C ARG A 149 -7.18 -15.17 -3.95
N ILE A 150 -7.03 -14.39 -5.02
CA ILE A 150 -6.36 -13.08 -4.98
C ILE A 150 -7.28 -12.07 -4.29
N ILE A 151 -6.70 -11.31 -3.38
CA ILE A 151 -7.42 -10.26 -2.62
C ILE A 151 -6.89 -8.86 -2.92
N GLY A 152 -5.66 -8.74 -3.42
CA GLY A 152 -5.06 -7.47 -3.76
C GLY A 152 -3.69 -7.58 -4.40
N LYS A 153 -3.35 -6.55 -5.16
CA LYS A 153 -2.07 -6.37 -5.84
C LYS A 153 -1.12 -5.56 -4.98
N ALA A 154 0.11 -6.02 -4.78
CA ALA A 154 1.13 -5.26 -4.08
C ALA A 154 1.56 -4.06 -4.94
N VAL A 155 1.51 -2.86 -4.35
CA VAL A 155 1.84 -1.60 -5.04
C VAL A 155 3.08 -0.93 -4.46
N LYS A 156 3.37 -1.13 -3.18
CA LYS A 156 4.52 -0.55 -2.48
C LYS A 156 4.97 -1.44 -1.33
N VAL A 157 6.27 -1.47 -1.06
CA VAL A 157 6.86 -2.14 0.10
C VAL A 157 7.54 -1.09 0.97
N GLU A 158 7.26 -1.11 2.25
CA GLU A 158 7.92 -0.30 3.27
C GLU A 158 8.74 -1.21 4.16
N TYR A 159 10.05 -1.09 4.03
CA TYR A 159 10.99 -1.87 4.82
C TYR A 159 11.01 -1.35 6.25
N LYS A 160 10.98 -2.27 7.21
CA LYS A 160 11.29 -1.96 8.59
C LYS A 160 12.79 -1.68 8.66
N LEU A 161 13.15 -0.44 9.01
CA LEU A 161 14.52 -0.03 9.27
C LEU A 161 15.02 -0.58 10.62
#